data_AF-A0A2S4YCZ9-F1
#
_entry.id   AF-A0A2S4YCZ9-F1
#
_cell.length_a   1.000
_cell.length_b   1.000
_cell.length_c   1.000
_cell.angle_alpha   90.00
_cell.angle_beta   90.00
_cell.angle_gamma   90.00
#
_symmetry.space_group_name_H-M   'P 1'
#
loop_
_entity.id
_entity.type
_entity.pdbx_description
1 polymer ?
#
loop_
_entity_poly.entity_id
_entity_poly.type
_entity_poly.pdbx_seq_one_letter_code
_entity_poly.pdbx_strand_id
1 'polypeptide(L)'
;MSKAHRRGISGRNKAIGGTVAAVVVGGGALVVTGTAHAADVGAAYTKTSTWSTGYTAQYVITNDSGQAKADWTLQFDLPPGAKLSSLWDGTSAVSGQHVTVKPPSWDKDGLAAGESVTVGFVVSGSGDPTGCLIDGAKCSADDGTTPQPSGRPTQSPTPAPTPPSTATPSPTATQTTGGGTGTGSTTSAGFSPYVDTSLYPAFDLAAAADATGVKNYNLAFVTDGGGCTPKWGGVSDLGNDAVAAQIGALRAKGGDVRVSFGGASGSELATTCSSADTLAAAYGKVVDAYKLTKVDFDVEGGALPNAAANTRRAQAIAKLQQRHPGLDVSFTLPVMPEGLTQDGVNLLDDARTNGVKISTVNI
;
A
#
# COMPACT_ATOMS: atom_id res chain seq x y z
N MET A 1 24.52 -40.20 -37.12
CA MET A 1 23.49 -40.57 -38.10
C MET A 1 22.25 -41.04 -37.34
N SER A 2 21.10 -40.41 -37.58
CA SER A 2 19.71 -40.95 -37.56
C SER A 2 19.33 -41.97 -36.47
N LYS A 3 18.24 -41.87 -35.70
CA LYS A 3 16.88 -41.40 -35.98
C LYS A 3 16.08 -41.46 -34.67
N ALA A 4 15.10 -40.59 -34.52
CA ALA A 4 14.04 -40.69 -33.52
C ALA A 4 13.09 -41.88 -33.79
N HIS A 5 12.42 -42.39 -32.76
CA HIS A 5 11.07 -42.94 -32.92
C HIS A 5 10.21 -42.77 -31.65
N ARG A 6 8.98 -42.31 -31.90
CA ARG A 6 7.84 -42.14 -31.00
C ARG A 6 7.11 -43.46 -30.70
N ARG A 7 6.32 -43.39 -29.62
CA ARG A 7 4.90 -43.82 -29.42
C ARG A 7 4.62 -45.16 -28.71
N GLY A 8 3.69 -45.05 -27.75
CA GLY A 8 2.81 -46.14 -27.33
C GLY A 8 1.96 -45.79 -26.09
N ILE A 9 0.77 -45.21 -26.29
CA ILE A 9 -0.30 -45.16 -25.27
C ILE A 9 -1.12 -46.45 -25.41
N SER A 10 -1.39 -47.12 -24.29
CA SER A 10 -2.39 -48.17 -24.08
C SER A 10 -2.86 -48.00 -22.63
N GLY A 11 -4.13 -47.98 -22.23
CA GLY A 11 -5.33 -48.55 -22.84
C GLY A 11 -6.10 -49.33 -21.76
N ARG A 12 -6.93 -48.61 -20.99
CA ARG A 12 -8.20 -48.99 -20.33
C ARG A 12 -8.35 -50.29 -19.48
N ASN A 13 -9.02 -50.05 -18.34
CA ASN A 13 -10.06 -50.84 -17.66
C ASN A 13 -9.64 -52.00 -16.73
N LYS A 14 -9.96 -51.85 -15.44
CA LYS A 14 -11.06 -52.61 -14.80
C LYS A 14 -11.43 -52.04 -13.42
N ALA A 15 -12.71 -51.73 -13.27
CA ALA A 15 -13.38 -51.46 -12.01
C ALA A 15 -13.80 -52.77 -11.32
N ILE A 16 -13.71 -52.79 -9.99
CA ILE A 16 -14.42 -53.66 -9.04
C ILE A 16 -14.79 -52.69 -7.91
N GLY A 17 -16.05 -52.41 -7.53
CA GLY A 17 -17.24 -53.24 -7.54
C GLY A 17 -17.49 -53.74 -6.11
N GLY A 18 -18.10 -52.92 -5.26
CA GLY A 18 -18.46 -53.28 -3.88
C GLY A 18 -19.60 -52.40 -3.37
N THR A 19 -20.83 -52.88 -3.55
CA THR A 19 -22.06 -52.25 -3.05
C THR A 19 -22.54 -53.03 -1.82
N VAL A 20 -22.85 -52.34 -0.73
CA VAL A 20 -23.79 -52.83 0.28
C VAL A 20 -24.87 -51.76 0.44
N ALA A 21 -26.11 -52.14 0.10
CA ALA A 21 -27.31 -51.37 0.34
C ALA A 21 -27.96 -51.83 1.65
N ALA A 22 -28.35 -50.89 2.50
CA ALA A 22 -29.35 -51.09 3.53
C ALA A 22 -30.43 -50.02 3.33
N VAL A 23 -31.64 -50.46 2.97
CA VAL A 23 -32.84 -49.65 2.83
C VAL A 23 -33.59 -49.68 4.17
N VAL A 24 -33.86 -48.51 4.75
CA VAL A 24 -34.95 -48.30 5.70
C VAL A 24 -35.79 -47.14 5.16
N VAL A 25 -37.06 -47.42 4.89
CA VAL A 25 -38.06 -46.44 4.43
C VAL A 25 -38.77 -45.86 5.65
N GLY A 26 -38.80 -44.53 5.78
CA GLY A 26 -39.72 -43.83 6.68
C GLY A 26 -39.26 -42.43 7.09
N GLY A 27 -39.82 -41.39 6.45
CA GLY A 27 -39.77 -39.99 6.92
C GLY A 27 -38.87 -39.09 6.09
N GLY A 28 -39.46 -38.26 5.23
CA GLY A 28 -38.75 -37.32 4.39
C GLY A 28 -38.03 -36.22 5.19
N ALA A 29 -36.72 -36.14 5.00
CA ALA A 29 -35.97 -34.90 4.96
C ALA A 29 -34.85 -35.12 3.93
N LEU A 30 -35.02 -34.52 2.75
CA LEU A 30 -33.93 -34.36 1.80
C LEU A 30 -32.86 -33.51 2.51
N VAL A 31 -31.80 -34.14 3.00
CA VAL A 31 -30.62 -33.41 3.43
C VAL A 31 -29.98 -32.87 2.16
N VAL A 32 -30.32 -31.64 1.80
CA VAL A 32 -29.52 -30.84 0.88
C VAL A 32 -28.18 -30.72 1.58
N THR A 33 -27.20 -31.50 1.13
CA THR A 33 -25.80 -31.21 1.43
C THR A 33 -25.54 -29.88 0.74
N GLY A 34 -25.64 -28.79 1.51
CA GLY A 34 -25.26 -27.48 1.03
C GLY A 34 -23.82 -27.61 0.55
N THR A 35 -23.60 -27.42 -0.75
CA THR A 35 -22.27 -27.08 -1.23
C THR A 35 -21.87 -25.87 -0.42
N ALA A 36 -20.89 -26.03 0.47
CA ALA A 36 -20.23 -24.88 1.07
C ALA A 36 -19.69 -24.07 -0.10
N HIS A 37 -20.41 -23.02 -0.48
CA HIS A 37 -19.89 -22.00 -1.37
C HIS A 37 -18.71 -21.41 -0.61
N ALA A 38 -17.49 -21.63 -1.10
CA ALA A 38 -16.34 -20.86 -0.66
C ALA A 38 -16.76 -19.39 -0.76
N ALA A 39 -16.60 -18.62 0.32
CA ALA A 39 -16.95 -17.21 0.31
C ALA A 39 -16.19 -16.55 -0.84
N ASP A 40 -16.92 -16.05 -1.84
CA ASP A 40 -16.30 -15.60 -3.09
C ASP A 40 -15.38 -14.39 -2.87
N VAL A 41 -15.64 -13.58 -1.84
CA VAL A 41 -14.79 -12.47 -1.39
C VAL A 41 -14.92 -12.33 0.13
N GLY A 42 -13.81 -12.19 0.85
CA GLY A 42 -13.75 -11.91 2.28
C GLY A 42 -13.39 -10.45 2.57
N ALA A 43 -13.73 -9.96 3.77
CA ALA A 43 -13.27 -8.67 4.26
C ALA A 43 -12.96 -8.74 5.76
N ALA A 44 -11.82 -8.20 6.18
CA ALA A 44 -11.38 -8.17 7.56
C ALA A 44 -11.19 -6.71 8.03
N TYR A 45 -11.79 -6.37 9.18
CA TYR A 45 -11.71 -5.05 9.78
C TYR A 45 -10.50 -4.93 10.71
N THR A 46 -9.83 -3.78 10.71
CA THR A 46 -8.86 -3.44 11.75
C THR A 46 -8.91 -1.96 12.05
N LYS A 47 -8.96 -1.61 13.33
CA LYS A 47 -8.75 -0.22 13.77
C LYS A 47 -7.25 0.04 13.85
N THR A 48 -6.76 1.00 13.09
CA THR A 48 -5.32 1.28 12.95
C THR A 48 -4.83 2.33 13.94
N SER A 49 -5.67 3.29 14.32
CA SER A 49 -5.37 4.25 15.40
C SER A 49 -6.65 4.85 15.98
N THR A 50 -6.64 5.24 17.26
CA THR A 50 -7.79 5.84 17.96
C THR A 50 -7.38 7.07 18.73
N TRP A 51 -8.23 8.10 18.74
CA TRP A 51 -8.09 9.29 19.58
C TRP A 51 -9.43 9.62 20.26
N SER A 52 -9.46 10.65 21.11
CA SER A 52 -10.61 10.94 21.97
C SER A 52 -11.91 11.22 21.23
N THR A 53 -11.85 11.65 19.96
CA THR A 53 -12.99 12.10 19.16
C THR A 53 -13.15 11.32 17.85
N GLY A 54 -12.36 10.27 17.62
CA GLY A 54 -12.35 9.57 16.35
C GLY A 54 -11.35 8.42 16.28
N TYR A 55 -11.30 7.78 15.11
CA TYR A 55 -10.32 6.74 14.81
C TYR A 55 -10.07 6.63 13.31
N THR A 56 -8.94 6.03 12.96
CA THR A 56 -8.66 5.52 11.62
C THR A 56 -8.79 4.01 11.64
N ALA A 57 -9.39 3.45 10.61
CA ALA A 57 -9.54 2.02 10.44
C ALA A 57 -9.43 1.63 8.97
N GLN A 58 -9.33 0.33 8.73
CA GLN A 58 -9.28 -0.23 7.38
C GLN A 58 -10.08 -1.53 7.28
N TYR A 59 -10.50 -1.84 6.06
CA TYR A 59 -10.94 -3.16 5.64
C TYR A 59 -9.95 -3.73 4.63
N VAL A 60 -9.43 -4.92 4.87
CA VAL A 60 -8.71 -5.70 3.84
C VAL A 60 -9.71 -6.62 3.18
N ILE A 61 -9.97 -6.40 1.89
CA ILE A 61 -10.89 -7.17 1.07
C ILE A 61 -10.06 -8.16 0.26
N THR A 62 -10.34 -9.46 0.36
CA THR A 62 -9.61 -10.52 -0.34
C THR A 62 -10.55 -11.29 -1.24
N ASN A 63 -10.18 -11.45 -2.51
CA ASN A 63 -10.93 -12.29 -3.43
C ASN A 63 -10.46 -13.74 -3.33
N ASP A 64 -11.12 -14.53 -2.50
CA ASP A 64 -10.84 -15.96 -2.36
C ASP A 64 -11.56 -16.82 -3.42
N SER A 65 -12.32 -16.20 -4.32
CA SER A 65 -12.90 -16.90 -5.47
C SER A 65 -11.85 -17.22 -6.53
N GLY A 66 -12.22 -18.14 -7.43
CA GLY A 66 -11.40 -18.48 -8.59
C GLY A 66 -11.56 -17.52 -9.77
N GLN A 67 -12.27 -16.40 -9.65
CA GLN A 67 -12.59 -15.47 -10.76
C GLN A 67 -12.28 -14.01 -10.35
N ALA A 68 -11.98 -13.14 -11.30
CA ALA A 68 -11.80 -11.71 -11.00
C ALA A 68 -13.14 -11.04 -10.61
N LYS A 69 -13.08 -10.09 -9.66
CA LYS A 69 -14.25 -9.37 -9.13
C LYS A 69 -14.10 -7.86 -9.32
N ALA A 70 -14.73 -7.32 -10.36
CA ALA A 70 -14.66 -5.90 -10.71
C ALA A 70 -15.65 -5.00 -9.97
N ASP A 71 -16.64 -5.57 -9.30
CA ASP A 71 -17.79 -4.85 -8.75
C ASP A 71 -18.04 -5.16 -7.27
N TRP A 72 -16.98 -5.46 -6.52
CA TRP A 72 -17.09 -5.73 -5.09
C TRP A 72 -17.77 -4.57 -4.36
N THR A 73 -18.60 -4.90 -3.37
CA THR A 73 -19.34 -3.91 -2.58
C THR A 73 -19.19 -4.22 -1.10
N LEU A 74 -18.44 -3.37 -0.40
CA LEU A 74 -18.30 -3.40 1.06
C LEU A 74 -19.39 -2.52 1.69
N GLN A 75 -20.04 -3.01 2.73
CA GLN A 75 -21.04 -2.28 3.49
C GLN A 75 -20.76 -2.44 4.98
N PHE A 76 -20.97 -1.39 5.77
CA PHE A 76 -20.89 -1.44 7.23
C PHE A 76 -21.68 -0.29 7.86
N ASP A 77 -22.04 -0.45 9.13
CA ASP A 77 -22.78 0.55 9.91
C ASP A 77 -21.88 1.18 10.98
N LEU A 78 -21.79 2.50 10.98
CA LEU A 78 -21.10 3.25 12.03
C LEU A 78 -21.96 3.35 13.30
N PRO A 79 -21.36 3.28 14.50
CA PRO A 79 -22.11 3.45 15.76
C PRO A 79 -22.89 4.76 15.81
N PRO A 80 -24.04 4.84 16.50
CA PRO A 80 -24.81 6.06 16.61
C PRO A 80 -23.97 7.28 17.03
N GLY A 81 -24.06 8.36 16.26
CA GLY A 81 -23.30 9.60 16.50
C GLY A 81 -21.91 9.62 15.86
N ALA A 82 -21.38 8.48 15.40
CA ALA A 82 -20.17 8.44 14.60
C ALA A 82 -20.45 8.83 13.14
N LYS A 83 -19.48 9.44 12.47
CA LYS A 83 -19.58 9.88 11.07
C LYS A 83 -18.33 9.50 10.31
N LEU A 84 -18.49 9.07 9.06
CA LEU A 84 -17.38 8.89 8.13
C LEU A 84 -16.84 10.27 7.75
N SER A 85 -15.57 10.54 8.06
CA SER A 85 -14.91 11.81 7.75
C SER A 85 -14.20 11.78 6.41
N SER A 86 -13.48 10.69 6.12
CA SER A 86 -12.77 10.47 4.87
C SER A 86 -12.62 8.98 4.59
N LEU A 87 -12.41 8.62 3.32
CA LEU A 87 -12.13 7.27 2.86
C LEU A 87 -11.23 7.34 1.63
N TRP A 88 -10.30 6.40 1.48
CA TRP A 88 -9.42 6.26 0.33
C TRP A 88 -9.41 4.81 -0.18
N ASP A 89 -8.81 4.59 -1.36
CA ASP A 89 -8.79 3.30 -2.08
C ASP A 89 -10.18 2.70 -2.34
N GLY A 90 -11.18 3.57 -2.43
CA GLY A 90 -12.58 3.22 -2.72
C GLY A 90 -13.44 4.47 -2.92
N THR A 91 -14.66 4.26 -3.38
CA THR A 91 -15.69 5.31 -3.48
C THR A 91 -16.78 5.03 -2.47
N SER A 92 -17.06 5.98 -1.58
CA SER A 92 -18.06 5.82 -0.52
C SER A 92 -19.38 6.53 -0.82
N ALA A 93 -20.48 5.94 -0.36
CA ALA A 93 -21.79 6.55 -0.24
C ALA A 93 -22.30 6.33 1.19
N VAL A 94 -22.83 7.39 1.81
CA VAL A 94 -23.26 7.36 3.22
C VAL A 94 -24.74 7.72 3.32
N SER A 95 -25.53 6.85 3.96
CA SER A 95 -26.94 7.08 4.25
C SER A 95 -27.18 6.88 5.75
N GLY A 96 -27.25 7.99 6.50
CA GLY A 96 -27.27 7.95 7.95
C GLY A 96 -25.98 7.36 8.50
N GLN A 97 -26.08 6.21 9.17
CA GLN A 97 -24.93 5.47 9.70
C GLN A 97 -24.40 4.39 8.74
N HIS A 98 -25.14 4.09 7.68
CA HIS A 98 -24.78 3.04 6.75
C HIS A 98 -23.79 3.59 5.71
N VAL A 99 -22.65 2.92 5.60
CA VAL A 99 -21.59 3.23 4.62
C VAL A 99 -21.55 2.11 3.59
N THR A 100 -21.62 2.47 2.32
CA THR A 100 -21.38 1.58 1.18
C THR A 100 -20.11 2.03 0.47
N VAL A 101 -19.19 1.10 0.21
CA VAL A 101 -17.94 1.34 -0.50
C VAL A 101 -17.86 0.45 -1.73
N LYS A 102 -17.45 1.03 -2.84
CA LYS A 102 -17.20 0.36 -4.12
C LYS A 102 -15.77 0.60 -4.58
N PRO A 103 -15.24 -0.21 -5.52
CA PRO A 103 -13.92 0.04 -6.09
C PRO A 103 -13.82 1.47 -6.65
N PRO A 104 -12.63 2.07 -6.60
CA PRO A 104 -12.42 3.40 -7.12
C PRO A 104 -12.68 3.42 -8.63
N SER A 105 -13.25 4.52 -9.13
CA SER A 105 -13.69 4.59 -10.54
C SER A 105 -12.59 4.38 -11.59
N TRP A 106 -11.33 4.52 -11.20
CA TRP A 106 -10.15 4.27 -12.02
C TRP A 106 -9.73 2.79 -12.08
N ASP A 107 -10.15 1.96 -11.12
CA ASP A 107 -9.88 0.52 -11.12
C ASP A 107 -10.96 -0.21 -11.93
N LYS A 108 -10.61 -0.56 -13.16
CA LYS A 108 -11.51 -1.25 -14.11
C LYS A 108 -11.23 -2.75 -14.20
N ASP A 109 -10.04 -3.16 -13.76
CA ASP A 109 -9.59 -4.55 -13.85
C ASP A 109 -10.18 -5.37 -12.70
N GLY A 110 -10.47 -4.73 -11.58
CA GLY A 110 -11.08 -5.37 -10.43
C GLY A 110 -10.09 -6.19 -9.63
N LEU A 111 -10.61 -6.84 -8.59
CA LEU A 111 -9.82 -7.66 -7.69
C LEU A 111 -9.60 -9.05 -8.32
N ALA A 112 -8.39 -9.39 -8.73
CA ALA A 112 -8.11 -10.70 -9.31
C ALA A 112 -8.27 -11.85 -8.29
N ALA A 113 -8.36 -13.10 -8.75
CA ALA A 113 -8.43 -14.26 -7.86
C ALA A 113 -7.16 -14.33 -6.98
N GLY A 114 -7.35 -14.42 -5.66
CA GLY A 114 -6.29 -14.42 -4.64
C GLY A 114 -5.70 -13.04 -4.32
N GLU A 115 -6.22 -11.95 -4.92
CA GLU A 115 -5.74 -10.60 -4.66
C GLU A 115 -6.49 -9.96 -3.49
N SER A 116 -5.81 -9.01 -2.84
CA SER A 116 -6.41 -8.20 -1.77
C SER A 116 -6.29 -6.70 -2.06
N VAL A 117 -7.28 -5.93 -1.63
CA VAL A 117 -7.26 -4.46 -1.59
C VAL A 117 -7.52 -3.98 -0.17
N THR A 118 -6.89 -2.87 0.22
CA THR A 118 -7.11 -2.25 1.53
C THR A 118 -7.90 -0.97 1.32
N VAL A 119 -9.07 -0.88 1.95
CA VAL A 119 -9.87 0.35 2.00
C VAL A 119 -9.65 0.99 3.37
N GLY A 120 -9.03 2.17 3.41
CA GLY A 120 -8.83 2.91 4.65
C GLY A 120 -9.83 4.06 4.83
N PHE A 121 -10.16 4.38 6.08
CA PHE A 121 -11.11 5.44 6.40
C PHE A 121 -10.92 6.06 7.78
N VAL A 122 -11.37 7.30 7.93
CA VAL A 122 -11.42 8.05 9.20
C VAL A 122 -12.87 8.20 9.65
N VAL A 123 -13.10 7.97 10.94
CA VAL A 123 -14.39 8.17 11.61
C VAL A 123 -14.25 9.23 12.70
N SER A 124 -15.12 10.24 12.70
CA SER A 124 -15.34 11.07 13.88
C SER A 124 -16.40 10.41 14.77
N GLY A 125 -16.07 10.10 16.02
CA GLY A 125 -16.93 9.34 16.94
C GLY A 125 -16.20 8.14 17.55
N SER A 126 -16.92 7.32 18.31
CA SER A 126 -16.36 6.16 19.01
C SER A 126 -17.13 4.88 18.67
N GLY A 127 -16.51 3.74 18.96
CA GLY A 127 -17.06 2.41 18.69
C GLY A 127 -16.70 1.86 17.30
N ASP A 128 -16.68 0.54 17.19
CA ASP A 128 -16.34 -0.15 15.94
C ASP A 128 -17.53 -0.24 14.98
N PRO A 129 -17.29 -0.23 13.66
CA PRO A 129 -18.32 -0.52 12.69
C PRO A 129 -18.93 -1.91 12.93
N THR A 130 -20.24 -2.01 12.67
CA THR A 130 -20.99 -3.26 12.78
C THR A 130 -21.65 -3.59 11.45
N GLY A 131 -22.36 -4.72 11.36
CA GLY A 131 -23.14 -5.04 10.16
C GLY A 131 -22.32 -5.23 8.89
N CYS A 132 -21.01 -5.55 9.01
CA CYS A 132 -20.14 -5.64 7.84
C CYS A 132 -20.61 -6.73 6.87
N LEU A 133 -20.80 -6.34 5.61
CA LEU A 133 -21.09 -7.21 4.48
C LEU A 133 -20.11 -6.94 3.32
N ILE A 134 -19.60 -7.98 2.69
CA ILE A 134 -18.89 -7.92 1.42
C ILE A 134 -19.68 -8.73 0.38
N ASP A 135 -20.16 -8.05 -0.66
CA ASP A 135 -21.06 -8.63 -1.68
C ASP A 135 -22.30 -9.33 -1.09
N GLY A 136 -22.80 -8.80 0.02
CA GLY A 136 -23.95 -9.35 0.75
C GLY A 136 -23.62 -10.53 1.68
N ALA A 137 -22.40 -11.06 1.64
CA ALA A 137 -21.91 -12.03 2.61
C ALA A 137 -21.38 -11.34 3.87
N LYS A 138 -21.57 -11.95 5.05
CA LYS A 138 -21.04 -11.40 6.30
C LYS A 138 -19.51 -11.40 6.26
N CYS A 139 -18.90 -10.26 6.58
CA CYS A 139 -17.45 -10.16 6.69
C CYS A 139 -16.91 -11.10 7.78
N SER A 140 -15.72 -11.64 7.54
CA SER A 140 -14.99 -12.43 8.54
C SER A 140 -14.49 -11.48 9.64
N ALA A 141 -14.71 -11.86 10.89
CA ALA A 141 -13.95 -11.29 12.01
C ALA A 141 -12.68 -12.14 12.13
N ASP A 142 -11.64 -11.78 11.38
CA ASP A 142 -10.35 -12.42 11.58
C ASP A 142 -9.69 -11.81 12.82
N ASP A 143 -9.60 -12.60 13.89
CA ASP A 143 -8.75 -12.33 15.08
C ASP A 143 -7.25 -12.64 14.79
N GLY A 144 -6.92 -12.92 13.52
CA GLY A 144 -5.59 -13.28 13.05
C GLY A 144 -4.77 -12.08 12.60
N THR A 145 -3.45 -12.20 12.67
CA THR A 145 -2.52 -11.19 12.12
C THR A 145 -2.78 -10.96 10.63
N THR A 146 -2.88 -9.68 10.26
CA THR A 146 -3.22 -9.16 8.92
C THR A 146 -2.52 -9.90 7.77
N PRO A 147 -3.26 -10.47 6.80
CA PRO A 147 -2.71 -10.83 5.49
C PRO A 147 -2.31 -9.58 4.73
N GLN A 148 -1.06 -9.55 4.27
CA GLN A 148 -0.46 -8.46 3.50
C GLN A 148 -0.76 -8.66 2.00
N PRO A 149 -1.32 -7.67 1.27
CA PRO A 149 -1.61 -7.81 -0.16
C PRO A 149 -0.34 -7.99 -1.00
N SER A 150 -0.32 -8.98 -1.89
CA SER A 150 0.62 -9.07 -3.01
C SER A 150 0.04 -8.30 -4.20
N GLY A 151 0.49 -7.06 -4.41
CA GLY A 151 0.01 -6.24 -5.52
C GLY A 151 0.48 -6.77 -6.88
N ARG A 152 -0.47 -7.08 -7.78
CA ARG A 152 -0.56 -6.52 -9.14
C ARG A 152 -1.60 -7.25 -10.03
N PRO A 153 -2.48 -6.51 -10.73
CA PRO A 153 -3.18 -6.95 -11.95
C PRO A 153 -2.20 -7.19 -13.11
N THR A 154 -2.22 -8.39 -13.67
CA THR A 154 -1.43 -8.78 -14.84
C THR A 154 -2.23 -8.51 -16.11
N GLN A 155 -2.05 -7.34 -16.74
CA GLN A 155 -2.09 -7.17 -18.21
C GLN A 155 -1.70 -5.75 -18.65
N SER A 156 -0.87 -5.67 -19.70
CA SER A 156 -0.61 -4.43 -20.46
C SER A 156 -1.75 -4.20 -21.47
N PRO A 157 -2.52 -3.11 -21.38
CA PRO A 157 -3.41 -2.72 -22.46
C PRO A 157 -2.62 -2.15 -23.65
N THR A 158 -3.05 -2.49 -24.86
CA THR A 158 -2.50 -1.95 -26.12
C THR A 158 -3.03 -0.52 -26.33
N PRO A 159 -2.18 0.48 -26.61
CA PRO A 159 -2.61 1.88 -26.68
C PRO A 159 -3.41 2.17 -27.98
N ALA A 160 -4.56 2.83 -27.80
CA ALA A 160 -5.28 3.55 -28.86
C ALA A 160 -4.72 4.99 -29.00
N PRO A 161 -4.77 5.61 -30.18
CA PRO A 161 -4.17 6.93 -30.42
C PRO A 161 -4.96 8.07 -29.77
N THR A 162 -4.25 8.95 -29.05
CA THR A 162 -4.79 10.15 -28.39
C THR A 162 -4.89 11.35 -29.36
N PRO A 163 -6.03 12.08 -29.43
CA PRO A 163 -6.14 13.32 -30.21
C PRO A 163 -5.44 14.54 -29.55
N PRO A 164 -5.14 15.62 -30.30
CA PRO A 164 -4.34 16.75 -29.80
C PRO A 164 -5.08 17.63 -28.78
N SER A 165 -4.38 18.08 -27.74
CA SER A 165 -4.89 18.96 -26.68
C SER A 165 -4.89 20.44 -27.10
N THR A 166 -5.97 21.14 -26.76
CA THR A 166 -6.10 22.61 -26.87
C THR A 166 -5.77 23.23 -25.51
N ALA A 167 -5.00 24.33 -25.50
CA ALA A 167 -4.50 24.98 -24.28
C ALA A 167 -5.59 25.74 -23.50
N THR A 168 -5.63 25.55 -22.18
CA THR A 168 -6.45 26.31 -21.22
C THR A 168 -5.57 27.33 -20.48
N PRO A 169 -6.01 28.58 -20.25
CA PRO A 169 -5.18 29.63 -19.65
C PRO A 169 -4.97 29.46 -18.14
N SER A 170 -3.83 29.96 -17.68
CA SER A 170 -3.31 29.95 -16.30
C SER A 170 -4.14 30.81 -15.33
N PRO A 171 -4.44 30.36 -14.10
CA PRO A 171 -5.08 31.20 -13.09
C PRO A 171 -4.06 32.12 -12.38
N THR A 172 -4.50 33.34 -12.09
CA THR A 172 -3.78 34.36 -11.31
C THR A 172 -3.86 34.05 -9.81
N ALA A 173 -2.72 34.15 -9.10
CA ALA A 173 -2.65 33.92 -7.66
C ALA A 173 -3.28 35.07 -6.85
N THR A 174 -4.13 34.72 -5.89
CA THR A 174 -4.67 35.63 -4.86
C THR A 174 -3.90 35.43 -3.55
N GLN A 175 -3.36 36.51 -2.98
CA GLN A 175 -2.77 36.52 -1.64
C GLN A 175 -3.84 36.36 -0.56
N THR A 176 -3.56 35.55 0.46
CA THR A 176 -4.33 35.53 1.71
C THR A 176 -3.41 35.77 2.90
N THR A 177 -3.85 36.68 3.77
CA THR A 177 -3.17 37.16 4.97
C THR A 177 -3.42 36.26 6.19
N GLY A 178 -2.34 35.91 6.90
CA GLY A 178 -2.18 35.94 8.36
C GLY A 178 -3.02 35.01 9.27
N GLY A 179 -2.35 34.08 9.96
CA GLY A 179 -2.84 33.48 11.21
C GLY A 179 -1.92 32.40 11.80
N GLY A 180 -1.25 32.73 12.93
CA GLY A 180 -0.70 31.76 13.91
C GLY A 180 0.73 31.24 13.69
N THR A 181 1.74 31.96 14.17
CA THR A 181 3.15 31.52 14.14
C THR A 181 3.46 30.53 15.26
N GLY A 182 3.66 29.27 14.91
CA GLY A 182 4.57 28.38 15.65
C GLY A 182 6.01 28.84 15.42
N THR A 183 6.86 28.75 16.44
CA THR A 183 8.26 29.24 16.42
C THR A 183 9.23 28.33 15.64
N GLY A 184 8.75 27.70 14.56
CA GLY A 184 9.60 26.96 13.64
C GLY A 184 10.63 27.89 13.01
N SER A 185 11.92 27.56 13.15
CA SER A 185 12.99 28.26 12.44
C SER A 185 12.70 28.21 10.94
N THR A 186 12.55 29.38 10.31
CA THR A 186 12.41 29.53 8.86
C THR A 186 13.74 29.28 8.17
N THR A 187 14.26 28.07 8.29
CA THR A 187 15.13 27.54 7.24
C THR A 187 14.25 27.51 5.99
N SER A 188 14.73 28.05 4.86
CA SER A 188 14.00 27.97 3.59
C SER A 188 13.59 26.51 3.37
N ALA A 189 12.31 26.20 3.60
CA ALA A 189 11.81 24.85 3.47
C ALA A 189 11.93 24.50 1.99
N GLY A 190 12.83 23.57 1.67
CA GLY A 190 13.00 23.10 0.30
C GLY A 190 11.71 22.42 -0.17
N PHE A 191 11.21 22.79 -1.34
CA PHE A 191 10.09 22.11 -1.97
C PHE A 191 10.59 20.87 -2.72
N SER A 192 10.10 19.68 -2.34
CA SER A 192 10.42 18.41 -2.98
C SER A 192 9.13 17.58 -3.12
N PRO A 193 8.40 17.67 -4.25
CA PRO A 193 7.16 16.91 -4.42
C PRO A 193 7.44 15.42 -4.57
N TYR A 194 6.44 14.62 -4.17
CA TYR A 194 6.44 13.19 -4.42
C TYR A 194 6.19 12.87 -5.90
N VAL A 195 6.89 11.88 -6.40
CA VAL A 195 6.68 11.28 -7.72
C VAL A 195 6.55 9.78 -7.53
N ASP A 196 5.35 9.27 -7.82
CA ASP A 196 5.13 7.83 -7.91
C ASP A 196 5.79 7.30 -9.19
N THR A 197 6.86 6.53 -9.00
CA THR A 197 7.68 5.94 -10.06
C THR A 197 6.97 4.80 -10.81
N SER A 198 5.94 4.22 -10.20
CA SER A 198 5.22 3.07 -10.75
C SER A 198 4.15 3.44 -11.78
N LEU A 199 3.79 4.71 -11.87
CA LEU A 199 2.73 5.19 -12.76
C LEU A 199 3.14 5.21 -14.22
N TYR A 200 2.16 4.95 -15.09
CA TYR A 200 2.29 5.10 -16.53
C TYR A 200 1.34 6.20 -17.06
N PRO A 201 1.81 7.11 -17.94
CA PRO A 201 3.18 7.24 -18.42
C PRO A 201 4.17 7.65 -17.31
N ALA A 202 5.43 7.23 -17.45
CA ALA A 202 6.47 7.59 -16.49
C ALA A 202 6.64 9.11 -16.44
N PHE A 203 6.78 9.64 -15.23
CA PHE A 203 6.99 11.07 -15.02
C PHE A 203 8.35 11.52 -15.57
N ASP A 204 8.38 12.63 -16.30
CA ASP A 204 9.61 13.22 -16.84
C ASP A 204 10.18 14.25 -15.86
N LEU A 205 11.10 13.82 -15.00
CA LEU A 205 11.78 14.66 -14.02
C LEU A 205 12.55 15.80 -14.68
N ALA A 206 13.22 15.52 -15.80
CA ALA A 206 14.08 16.49 -16.46
C ALA A 206 13.27 17.61 -17.12
N ALA A 207 12.20 17.25 -17.82
CA ALA A 207 11.29 18.21 -18.43
C ALA A 207 10.52 19.00 -17.36
N ALA A 208 10.05 18.35 -16.30
CA ALA A 208 9.39 19.04 -15.19
C ALA A 208 10.34 20.06 -14.52
N ALA A 209 11.60 19.69 -14.35
CA ALA A 209 12.61 20.58 -13.78
C ALA A 209 12.93 21.79 -14.67
N ASP A 210 12.83 21.65 -16.00
CA ASP A 210 13.01 22.76 -16.94
C ASP A 210 11.77 23.67 -16.99
N ALA A 211 10.58 23.08 -16.95
CA ALA A 211 9.33 23.81 -17.05
C ALA A 211 8.97 24.59 -15.77
N THR A 212 9.27 24.01 -14.59
CA THR A 212 8.79 24.54 -13.30
C THR A 212 9.90 25.15 -12.43
N GLY A 213 11.16 24.81 -12.72
CA GLY A 213 12.29 25.15 -11.85
C GLY A 213 12.41 24.27 -10.60
N VAL A 214 11.50 23.32 -10.36
CA VAL A 214 11.62 22.36 -9.24
C VAL A 214 12.81 21.43 -9.49
N LYS A 215 13.74 21.36 -8.54
CA LYS A 215 15.00 20.61 -8.68
C LYS A 215 15.15 19.44 -7.71
N ASN A 216 14.28 19.33 -6.72
CA ASN A 216 14.32 18.25 -5.74
C ASN A 216 13.02 17.47 -5.80
N TYR A 217 13.08 16.14 -5.68
CA TYR A 217 11.91 15.26 -5.73
C TYR A 217 12.05 14.13 -4.72
N ASN A 218 10.92 13.70 -4.13
CA ASN A 218 10.83 12.48 -3.36
C ASN A 218 10.33 11.37 -4.29
N LEU A 219 11.18 10.40 -4.64
CA LEU A 219 10.78 9.27 -5.49
C LEU A 219 10.13 8.19 -4.65
N ALA A 220 8.89 7.86 -4.98
CA ALA A 220 8.01 6.97 -4.25
C ALA A 220 7.62 5.74 -5.11
N PHE A 221 7.47 4.54 -4.54
CA PHE A 221 8.02 4.09 -3.26
C PHE A 221 8.90 2.87 -3.50
N VAL A 222 9.91 2.68 -2.64
CA VAL A 222 10.60 1.39 -2.53
C VAL A 222 9.93 0.57 -1.44
N THR A 223 9.46 -0.61 -1.81
CA THR A 223 8.86 -1.61 -0.92
C THR A 223 9.50 -2.98 -1.18
N ASP A 224 9.17 -3.98 -0.35
CA ASP A 224 9.66 -5.35 -0.50
C ASP A 224 8.99 -6.03 -1.71
N GLY A 225 9.80 -6.51 -2.65
CA GLY A 225 9.36 -7.39 -3.73
C GLY A 225 9.43 -8.89 -3.38
N GLY A 226 9.71 -9.20 -2.13
CA GLY A 226 9.76 -10.55 -1.57
C GLY A 226 11.14 -10.86 -0.98
N GLY A 227 11.13 -11.40 0.24
CA GLY A 227 12.33 -11.89 0.90
C GLY A 227 13.31 -10.78 1.28
N CYS A 228 12.82 -9.59 1.66
CA CYS A 228 13.65 -8.44 2.01
C CYS A 228 14.44 -7.90 0.79
N THR A 229 13.79 -7.87 -0.37
CA THR A 229 14.36 -7.41 -1.64
C THR A 229 13.75 -6.05 -2.01
N PRO A 230 14.52 -4.95 -1.96
CA PRO A 230 13.99 -3.62 -2.27
C PRO A 230 13.67 -3.51 -3.77
N LYS A 231 12.44 -3.10 -4.09
CA LYS A 231 11.95 -2.87 -5.45
C LYS A 231 11.06 -1.63 -5.50
N TRP A 232 11.01 -0.96 -6.66
CA TRP A 232 10.03 0.10 -6.90
C TRP A 232 8.63 -0.49 -6.95
N GLY A 233 7.76 0.00 -6.07
CA GLY A 233 6.41 -0.52 -5.86
C GLY A 233 6.35 -2.02 -5.52
N GLY A 234 7.46 -2.62 -5.07
CA GLY A 234 7.54 -4.06 -4.79
C GLY A 234 7.66 -4.93 -6.06
N VAL A 235 7.75 -4.32 -7.25
CA VAL A 235 7.66 -5.06 -8.52
C VAL A 235 8.89 -4.85 -9.38
N SER A 236 9.25 -3.60 -9.66
CA SER A 236 10.31 -3.24 -10.59
C SER A 236 11.67 -3.25 -9.90
N ASP A 237 12.64 -3.92 -10.50
CA ASP A 237 14.02 -3.90 -10.00
C ASP A 237 14.58 -2.46 -10.06
N LEU A 238 15.47 -2.13 -9.14
CA LEU A 238 16.04 -0.78 -9.02
C LEU A 238 16.66 -0.28 -10.34
N GLY A 239 17.33 -1.15 -11.10
CA GLY A 239 17.93 -0.78 -12.39
C GLY A 239 16.93 -0.64 -13.55
N ASN A 240 15.65 -0.94 -13.34
CA ASN A 240 14.63 -1.03 -14.39
C ASN A 240 13.40 -0.17 -14.05
N ASP A 241 13.63 1.09 -13.67
CA ASP A 241 12.60 2.08 -13.45
C ASP A 241 12.85 3.34 -14.29
N ALA A 242 11.84 3.75 -15.05
CA ALA A 242 11.97 4.81 -16.05
C ALA A 242 12.11 6.21 -15.42
N VAL A 243 11.57 6.42 -14.22
CA VAL A 243 11.71 7.69 -13.50
C VAL A 243 13.08 7.75 -12.82
N ALA A 244 13.46 6.68 -12.11
CA ALA A 244 14.76 6.59 -11.43
C ALA A 244 15.94 6.65 -12.41
N ALA A 245 15.77 6.14 -13.64
CA ALA A 245 16.79 6.28 -14.70
C ALA A 245 17.14 7.75 -15.02
N GLN A 246 16.25 8.69 -14.74
CA GLN A 246 16.45 10.12 -15.00
C GLN A 246 17.21 10.85 -13.89
N ILE A 247 17.52 10.21 -12.75
CA ILE A 247 18.22 10.85 -11.61
C ILE A 247 19.53 11.52 -12.06
N GLY A 248 20.30 10.87 -12.94
CA GLY A 248 21.54 11.43 -13.49
C GLY A 248 21.31 12.71 -14.30
N ALA A 249 20.26 12.74 -15.13
CA ALA A 249 19.89 13.90 -15.93
C ALA A 249 19.38 15.06 -15.07
N LEU A 250 18.59 14.77 -14.03
CA LEU A 250 18.17 15.77 -13.05
C LEU A 250 19.37 16.38 -12.31
N ARG A 251 20.34 15.54 -11.89
CA ARG A 251 21.58 16.00 -11.24
C ARG A 251 22.47 16.85 -12.14
N ALA A 252 22.55 16.53 -13.43
CA ALA A 252 23.24 17.38 -14.40
C ALA A 252 22.61 18.79 -14.53
N LYS A 253 21.34 18.95 -14.12
CA LYS A 253 20.62 20.23 -14.05
C LYS A 253 20.66 20.88 -12.66
N GLY A 254 21.53 20.40 -11.76
CA GLY A 254 21.66 20.93 -10.39
C GLY A 254 20.57 20.46 -9.42
N GLY A 255 19.78 19.46 -9.81
CA GLY A 255 18.79 18.84 -8.94
C GLY A 255 19.28 17.60 -8.22
N ASP A 256 18.43 17.00 -7.41
CA ASP A 256 18.71 15.75 -6.70
C ASP A 256 17.40 15.07 -6.25
N VAL A 257 17.51 13.87 -5.71
CA VAL A 257 16.36 13.11 -5.21
C VAL A 257 16.54 12.64 -3.78
N ARG A 258 15.42 12.47 -3.08
CA ARG A 258 15.27 11.61 -1.91
C ARG A 258 14.49 10.38 -2.35
N VAL A 259 14.90 9.18 -1.97
CA VAL A 259 14.10 7.97 -2.19
C VAL A 259 13.29 7.66 -0.95
N SER A 260 11.99 7.45 -1.11
CA SER A 260 11.09 7.10 -0.03
C SER A 260 10.81 5.60 0.03
N PHE A 261 10.96 5.03 1.22
CA PHE A 261 10.63 3.65 1.54
C PHE A 261 9.28 3.58 2.24
N GLY A 262 8.45 2.58 1.90
CA GLY A 262 7.14 2.38 2.52
C GLY A 262 5.99 2.97 1.70
N GLY A 263 5.23 3.88 2.30
CA GLY A 263 3.99 4.43 1.75
C GLY A 263 2.75 3.58 2.07
N ALA A 264 1.57 4.09 1.70
CA ALA A 264 0.28 3.46 2.00
C ALA A 264 0.07 2.04 1.42
N SER A 265 0.78 1.67 0.36
CA SER A 265 0.59 0.42 -0.39
C SER A 265 1.85 -0.43 -0.50
N GLY A 266 1.66 -1.74 -0.56
CA GLY A 266 2.74 -2.73 -0.62
C GLY A 266 3.32 -3.09 0.75
N SER A 267 4.45 -3.78 0.72
CA SER A 267 5.08 -4.36 1.91
C SER A 267 6.27 -3.52 2.35
N GLU A 268 6.13 -2.77 3.45
CA GLU A 268 7.26 -2.01 3.98
C GLU A 268 8.38 -2.95 4.43
N LEU A 269 9.63 -2.66 4.05
CA LEU A 269 10.75 -3.60 4.21
C LEU A 269 10.98 -4.01 5.67
N ALA A 270 10.76 -3.14 6.66
CA ALA A 270 10.95 -3.50 8.06
C ALA A 270 9.88 -4.45 8.62
N THR A 271 8.71 -4.58 7.97
CA THR A 271 7.69 -5.58 8.33
C THR A 271 8.05 -6.97 7.80
N THR A 272 8.82 -7.07 6.71
CA THR A 272 9.14 -8.36 6.07
C THR A 272 10.56 -8.87 6.36
N CYS A 273 11.55 -7.96 6.50
CA CYS A 273 12.92 -8.35 6.81
C CYS A 273 13.03 -8.97 8.21
N SER A 274 13.79 -10.07 8.33
CA SER A 274 13.91 -10.82 9.58
C SER A 274 14.77 -10.14 10.65
N SER A 275 15.73 -9.28 10.26
CA SER A 275 16.65 -8.63 11.20
C SER A 275 17.04 -7.22 10.76
N ALA A 276 17.60 -6.45 11.69
CA ALA A 276 18.10 -5.10 11.39
C ALA A 276 19.29 -5.13 10.42
N ASP A 277 20.09 -6.20 10.38
CA ASP A 277 21.22 -6.32 9.46
C ASP A 277 20.78 -6.56 8.02
N THR A 278 19.80 -7.46 7.82
CA THR A 278 19.24 -7.71 6.48
C THR A 278 18.51 -6.49 5.98
N LEU A 279 17.75 -5.81 6.85
CA LEU A 279 17.09 -4.55 6.53
C LEU A 279 18.08 -3.43 6.18
N ALA A 280 19.16 -3.25 6.96
CA ALA A 280 20.20 -2.26 6.67
C ALA A 280 20.90 -2.55 5.34
N ALA A 281 21.10 -3.83 5.00
CA ALA A 281 21.64 -4.21 3.69
C ALA A 281 20.65 -3.91 2.56
N ALA A 282 19.34 -4.13 2.76
CA ALA A 282 18.32 -3.78 1.77
C ALA A 282 18.25 -2.27 1.52
N TYR A 283 18.19 -1.45 2.57
CA TYR A 283 18.25 0.01 2.44
C TYR A 283 19.56 0.48 1.79
N GLY A 284 20.68 -0.11 2.19
CA GLY A 284 22.00 0.18 1.61
C GLY A 284 22.06 -0.05 0.10
N LYS A 285 21.47 -1.14 -0.41
CA LYS A 285 21.40 -1.40 -1.87
C LYS A 285 20.78 -0.24 -2.64
N VAL A 286 19.73 0.38 -2.11
CA VAL A 286 19.05 1.52 -2.75
C VAL A 286 19.90 2.78 -2.66
N VAL A 287 20.48 3.06 -1.49
CA VAL A 287 21.40 4.19 -1.29
C VAL A 287 22.59 4.10 -2.26
N ASP A 288 23.19 2.92 -2.38
CA ASP A 288 24.34 2.68 -3.24
C ASP A 288 23.98 2.75 -4.73
N ALA A 289 22.85 2.13 -5.13
CA ALA A 289 22.42 2.09 -6.53
C ALA A 289 22.26 3.50 -7.13
N TYR A 290 21.72 4.44 -6.35
CA TYR A 290 21.49 5.80 -6.81
C TYR A 290 22.43 6.84 -6.20
N LYS A 291 23.44 6.42 -5.43
CA LYS A 291 24.37 7.32 -4.72
C LYS A 291 23.60 8.39 -3.93
N LEU A 292 22.66 7.96 -3.11
CA LEU A 292 21.77 8.87 -2.39
C LEU A 292 22.50 9.55 -1.23
N THR A 293 22.17 10.81 -1.00
CA THR A 293 22.53 11.54 0.22
C THR A 293 21.32 11.79 1.11
N LYS A 294 20.11 11.45 0.65
CA LYS A 294 18.83 11.66 1.34
C LYS A 294 17.93 10.43 1.17
N VAL A 295 17.32 9.99 2.26
CA VAL A 295 16.28 8.94 2.26
C VAL A 295 15.08 9.37 3.08
N ASP A 296 13.90 8.91 2.70
CA ASP A 296 12.66 9.09 3.47
C ASP A 296 12.14 7.72 3.91
N PHE A 297 11.58 7.66 5.11
CA PHE A 297 10.82 6.52 5.59
C PHE A 297 9.38 6.98 5.78
N ASP A 298 8.55 6.69 4.79
CA ASP A 298 7.12 6.96 4.82
C ASP A 298 6.40 5.78 5.49
N VAL A 299 6.13 5.93 6.78
CA VAL A 299 5.63 4.83 7.61
C VAL A 299 4.16 5.05 7.94
N GLU A 300 3.32 4.27 7.26
CA GLU A 300 1.87 4.41 7.31
C GLU A 300 1.17 3.08 7.62
N GLY A 301 -0.16 3.14 7.78
CA GLY A 301 -1.00 1.95 7.95
C GLY A 301 -0.55 1.02 9.08
N GLY A 302 -0.57 -0.29 8.82
CA GLY A 302 -0.18 -1.31 9.80
C GLY A 302 1.32 -1.32 10.16
N ALA A 303 2.19 -0.67 9.40
CA ALA A 303 3.61 -0.58 9.71
C ALA A 303 3.89 0.39 10.86
N LEU A 304 3.08 1.46 10.98
CA LEU A 304 3.25 2.51 11.96
C LEU A 304 3.11 2.05 13.43
N PRO A 305 2.06 1.32 13.83
CA PRO A 305 1.94 0.83 15.21
C PRO A 305 2.78 -0.43 15.50
N ASN A 306 3.50 -0.98 14.51
CA ASN A 306 4.27 -2.21 14.68
C ASN A 306 5.61 -1.94 15.38
N ALA A 307 5.62 -2.02 16.71
CA ALA A 307 6.82 -1.76 17.53
C ALA A 307 8.04 -2.60 17.13
N ALA A 308 7.85 -3.90 16.83
CA ALA A 308 8.97 -4.76 16.45
C ALA A 308 9.58 -4.38 15.09
N ALA A 309 8.74 -3.99 14.12
CA ALA A 309 9.21 -3.46 12.84
C ALA A 309 9.89 -2.09 13.03
N ASN A 310 9.35 -1.23 13.89
CA ASN A 310 9.92 0.09 14.20
C ASN A 310 11.32 -0.03 14.81
N THR A 311 11.51 -0.86 15.83
CA THR A 311 12.84 -1.10 16.42
C THR A 311 13.81 -1.68 15.40
N ARG A 312 13.37 -2.62 14.56
CA ARG A 312 14.21 -3.16 13.47
C ARG A 312 14.61 -2.06 12.49
N ARG A 313 13.67 -1.21 12.08
CA ARG A 313 13.89 -0.07 11.18
C ARG A 313 14.88 0.91 11.79
N ALA A 314 14.69 1.29 13.04
CA ALA A 314 15.54 2.21 13.76
C ALA A 314 17.00 1.71 13.83
N GLN A 315 17.20 0.45 14.22
CA GLN A 315 18.52 -0.18 14.25
C GLN A 315 19.15 -0.27 12.86
N ALA A 316 18.37 -0.56 11.83
CA ALA A 316 18.85 -0.62 10.46
C ALA A 316 19.27 0.77 9.94
N ILE A 317 18.49 1.81 10.23
CA ILE A 317 18.81 3.19 9.85
C ILE A 317 20.07 3.68 10.56
N ALA A 318 20.21 3.39 11.86
CA ALA A 318 21.43 3.74 12.59
C ALA A 318 22.68 3.10 11.96
N LYS A 319 22.60 1.83 11.57
CA LYS A 319 23.67 1.13 10.80
C LYS A 319 23.89 1.77 9.43
N LEU A 320 22.83 2.17 8.74
CA LEU A 320 22.91 2.83 7.45
C LEU A 320 23.63 4.19 7.55
N GLN A 321 23.33 5.01 8.56
CA GLN A 321 23.99 6.29 8.80
C GLN A 321 25.47 6.13 9.22
N GLN A 322 25.85 5.00 9.84
CA GLN A 322 27.25 4.66 10.09
C GLN A 322 28.01 4.33 8.79
N ARG A 323 27.35 3.63 7.85
CA ARG A 323 27.93 3.26 6.54
C ARG A 323 27.97 4.42 5.55
N HIS A 324 27.03 5.34 5.66
CA HIS A 324 26.92 6.55 4.83
C HIS A 324 26.95 7.80 5.72
N PRO A 325 28.14 8.25 6.17
CA PRO A 325 28.24 9.45 6.99
C PRO A 325 27.64 10.65 6.29
N GLY A 326 26.72 11.34 6.97
CA GLY A 326 26.01 12.50 6.41
C GLY A 326 24.74 12.15 5.64
N LEU A 327 24.31 10.88 5.63
CA LEU A 327 23.00 10.51 5.08
C LEU A 327 21.88 11.21 5.83
N ASP A 328 21.13 12.03 5.10
CA ASP A 328 19.98 12.77 5.59
C ASP A 328 18.75 11.86 5.66
N VAL A 329 18.22 11.68 6.87
CA VAL A 329 17.09 10.79 7.15
C VAL A 329 15.86 11.61 7.47
N SER A 330 14.82 11.42 6.66
CA SER A 330 13.48 11.96 6.87
C SER A 330 12.52 10.84 7.27
N PHE A 331 11.53 11.17 8.09
CA PHE A 331 10.34 10.35 8.31
C PHE A 331 9.13 11.12 7.82
N THR A 332 8.35 10.54 6.90
CA THR A 332 7.02 11.01 6.55
C THR A 332 6.02 10.20 7.36
N LEU A 333 5.16 10.88 8.12
CA LEU A 333 4.24 10.24 9.06
C LEU A 333 2.85 10.86 8.98
N PRO A 334 1.79 10.06 9.15
CA PRO A 334 0.44 10.60 9.19
C PRO A 334 0.24 11.49 10.41
N VAL A 335 -0.48 12.59 10.20
CA VAL A 335 -0.88 13.52 11.26
C VAL A 335 -2.38 13.68 11.36
N MET A 336 -2.79 14.04 12.56
CA MET A 336 -4.11 14.58 12.90
C MET A 336 -4.03 16.12 12.91
N PRO A 337 -5.17 16.83 12.94
CA PRO A 337 -5.19 18.28 13.13
C PRO A 337 -4.40 18.73 14.38
N GLU A 338 -4.28 17.87 15.38
CA GLU A 338 -3.53 18.10 16.61
C GLU A 338 -2.02 17.76 16.52
N GLY A 339 -1.57 17.22 15.37
CA GLY A 339 -0.17 16.83 15.12
C GLY A 339 0.01 15.33 14.94
N LEU A 340 1.22 14.84 15.22
CA LEU A 340 1.55 13.41 15.11
C LEU A 340 0.61 12.54 15.96
N THR A 341 0.24 11.39 15.43
CA THR A 341 -0.39 10.32 16.20
C THR A 341 0.55 9.80 17.28
N GLN A 342 0.03 9.15 18.32
CA GLN A 342 0.88 8.56 19.37
C GLN A 342 1.81 7.49 18.79
N ASP A 343 1.36 6.72 17.78
CA ASP A 343 2.20 5.74 17.11
C ASP A 343 3.35 6.40 16.33
N GLY A 344 3.08 7.54 15.67
CA GLY A 344 4.12 8.37 15.06
C GLY A 344 5.13 8.89 16.09
N VAL A 345 4.67 9.35 17.25
CA VAL A 345 5.56 9.77 18.35
C VAL A 345 6.40 8.59 18.86
N ASN A 346 5.78 7.42 19.07
CA ASN A 346 6.47 6.22 19.54
C ASN A 346 7.54 5.75 18.54
N LEU A 347 7.25 5.80 17.25
CA LEU A 347 8.20 5.46 16.19
C LEU A 347 9.42 6.40 16.22
N LEU A 348 9.21 7.70 16.33
CA LEU A 348 10.31 8.68 16.38
C LEU A 348 11.13 8.57 17.67
N ASP A 349 10.49 8.25 18.79
CA ASP A 349 11.17 8.02 20.08
C ASP A 349 12.03 6.76 20.05
N ASP A 350 11.51 5.65 19.50
CA ASP A 350 12.28 4.42 19.27
C ASP A 350 13.45 4.66 18.28
N ALA A 351 13.23 5.43 17.22
CA ALA A 351 14.28 5.83 16.29
C ALA A 351 15.43 6.58 16.99
N ARG A 352 15.10 7.60 17.79
CA ARG A 352 16.11 8.35 18.58
C ARG A 352 16.81 7.46 19.60
N THR A 353 16.06 6.61 20.31
CA THR A 353 16.60 5.69 21.32
C THR A 353 17.62 4.71 20.73
N ASN A 354 17.39 4.25 19.50
CA ASN A 354 18.32 3.37 18.78
C ASN A 354 19.43 4.14 18.02
N GLY A 355 19.54 5.46 18.22
CA GLY A 355 20.66 6.27 17.71
C GLY A 355 20.49 6.82 16.30
N VAL A 356 19.27 6.85 15.75
CA VAL A 356 18.99 7.50 14.47
C VAL A 356 19.10 9.01 14.61
N LYS A 357 19.90 9.62 13.73
CA LYS A 357 19.95 11.08 13.56
C LYS A 357 18.85 11.50 12.57
N ILE A 358 17.73 11.97 13.11
CA ILE A 358 16.58 12.41 12.31
C ILE A 358 16.83 13.84 11.82
N SER A 359 16.91 14.04 10.50
CA SER A 359 17.05 15.35 9.87
C SER A 359 15.72 16.07 9.71
N THR A 360 14.66 15.33 9.37
CA THR A 360 13.34 15.90 9.06
C THR A 360 12.24 14.96 9.55
N VAL A 361 11.18 15.57 10.07
CA VAL A 361 9.88 14.91 10.27
C VAL A 361 8.90 15.65 9.37
N ASN A 362 8.47 14.99 8.31
CA ASN A 362 7.57 15.51 7.30
C ASN A 362 6.14 15.08 7.66
N ILE A 363 5.24 16.05 7.79
CA ILE A 363 3.87 15.88 8.30
C ILE A 363 2.85 16.52 7.36
#